data_AF-V8N3Y8-F1
#
_entry.id   AF-V8N3Y8-F1
#
_cell.length_a   1.000
_cell.length_b   1.000
_cell.length_c   1.000
_cell.angle_alpha   90.00
_cell.angle_beta   90.00
_cell.angle_gamma   90.00
#
_symmetry.space_group_name_H-M   'P 1'
#
loop_
_entity.id
_entity.type
_entity.pdbx_description
1 polymer ?
#
loop_
_entity_poly.entity_id
_entity_poly.type
_entity_poly.pdbx_seq_one_letter_code
_entity_poly.pdbx_strand_id
1 'polypeptide(L)' 'MVVSRVARVCKNDMGGSQRVLEKQWTSFLKARLNCSVPGDSHFYFNVIQSHSWLGRLRVRHGSNCLRFR' A
#
# COMPACT_ATOMS: atom_id res chain seq x y z
N MET A 1 -0.49 6.47 17.35
CA MET A 1 -1.76 5.76 17.04
C MET A 1 -1.50 4.75 15.93
N VAL A 2 -1.93 3.49 16.11
CA VAL A 2 -1.74 2.42 15.13
C VAL A 2 -2.81 2.53 14.05
N VAL A 3 -2.45 2.39 12.76
CA VAL A 3 -3.39 2.31 11.63
C VAL A 3 -2.87 1.35 10.56
N SER A 4 -3.73 0.44 10.10
CA SER A 4 -3.43 -0.46 8.99
C SER A 4 -3.26 0.31 7.68
N ARG A 5 -2.24 -0.06 6.89
CA ARG A 5 -1.92 0.57 5.61
C ARG A 5 -1.63 -0.50 4.56
N VAL A 6 -1.84 -0.13 3.31
CA VAL A 6 -1.38 -0.90 2.15
C VAL A 6 -0.35 -0.05 1.41
N ALA A 7 0.75 -0.67 0.98
CA ALA A 7 1.81 -0.01 0.23
C ALA A 7 1.88 -0.52 -1.22
N ARG A 8 2.62 0.18 -2.06
CA ARG A 8 3.01 -0.29 -3.38
C ARG A 8 4.43 0.13 -3.73
N VAL A 9 5.09 -0.68 -4.54
CA VAL A 9 6.40 -0.39 -5.19
C VAL A 9 6.35 -0.96 -6.60
N CYS A 10 6.97 -0.27 -7.56
CA CYS A 10 7.06 -0.72 -8.94
C CYS A 10 8.17 -1.74 -9.13
N LYS A 11 7.90 -2.81 -9.91
CA LYS A 11 8.88 -3.90 -10.13
C LYS A 11 10.20 -3.38 -10.71
N ASN A 12 10.12 -2.34 -11.53
CA ASN A 12 11.25 -1.76 -12.24
C ASN A 12 11.69 -0.43 -11.60
N ASP A 13 11.50 -0.26 -10.28
CA ASP A 13 12.01 0.89 -9.57
C ASP A 13 13.53 0.79 -9.45
N MET A 14 14.25 1.66 -10.14
CA MET A 14 15.71 1.69 -10.20
C MET A 14 16.33 2.59 -9.13
N GLY A 15 15.50 3.18 -8.26
CA GLY A 15 15.91 4.19 -7.30
C GLY A 15 16.04 5.59 -7.90
N GLY A 16 16.41 6.54 -7.05
CA GLY A 16 16.47 7.96 -7.39
C GLY A 16 17.79 8.37 -8.03
N SER A 17 17.89 9.67 -8.34
CA SER A 17 19.12 10.23 -8.89
C SER A 17 20.23 10.31 -7.84
N GLN A 18 21.46 10.56 -8.27
CA GLN A 18 22.62 10.76 -7.37
C GLN A 18 22.39 11.85 -6.31
N ARG A 19 21.44 12.77 -6.53
CA ARG A 19 21.14 13.86 -5.59
C ARG A 19 19.95 13.57 -4.66
N VAL A 20 19.07 12.65 -5.04
CA VAL A 20 17.79 12.42 -4.36
C VAL A 20 17.43 10.96 -4.43
N LEU A 21 17.23 10.33 -3.26
CA LEU A 21 16.75 8.94 -3.13
C LEU A 21 17.65 7.90 -3.84
N GLU A 22 18.96 8.15 -3.90
CA GLU A 22 19.92 7.17 -4.39
C GLU A 22 19.81 5.87 -3.55
N LYS A 23 19.64 4.72 -4.23
CA LYS A 23 19.39 3.40 -3.60
C LYS A 23 18.15 3.33 -2.71
N GLN A 24 17.20 4.26 -2.85
CA GLN A 24 15.91 4.26 -2.16
C GLN A 24 14.76 4.11 -3.16
N TRP A 25 13.63 3.53 -2.74
CA TRP A 25 12.44 3.41 -3.58
C TRP A 25 11.90 4.78 -4.01
N THR A 26 11.73 5.00 -5.32
CA THR A 26 11.11 6.22 -5.88
C THR A 26 9.62 6.09 -6.10
N SER A 27 9.12 4.86 -6.15
CA SER A 27 7.73 4.52 -6.42
C SER A 27 6.94 4.11 -5.17
N PHE A 28 7.58 4.15 -3.99
CA PHE A 28 6.94 3.79 -2.74
C PHE A 28 5.78 4.73 -2.41
N LEU A 29 4.58 4.16 -2.31
CA LEU A 29 3.38 4.88 -1.88
C LEU A 29 2.58 4.02 -0.91
N LYS A 30 2.00 4.66 0.12
CA LYS A 30 1.17 3.98 1.13
C LYS A 30 -0.15 4.69 1.35
N ALA A 31 -1.22 3.94 1.57
CA ALA A 31 -2.55 4.44 1.87
C ALA A 31 -3.12 3.75 3.12
N ARG A 32 -3.95 4.46 3.90
CA ARG A 32 -4.67 3.88 5.04
C ARG A 32 -5.75 2.93 4.55
N LEU A 33 -5.90 1.78 5.22
CA LEU A 33 -7.05 0.91 5.03
C LEU A 33 -8.24 1.49 5.78
N ASN A 34 -9.34 1.72 5.07
CA ASN A 34 -10.60 2.15 5.67
C ASN A 34 -11.47 0.91 5.95
N CYS A 35 -11.30 0.34 7.15
CA CYS A 35 -12.13 -0.75 7.65
C CYS A 35 -12.90 -0.21 8.85
N SER A 36 -14.20 0.03 8.67
CA SER A 36 -15.06 0.61 9.70
C SER A 36 -16.49 0.10 9.61
N VAL A 37 -17.21 0.22 10.73
CA VAL A 37 -18.68 0.11 10.75
C VAL A 37 -19.25 1.51 10.52
N PRO A 38 -20.11 1.72 9.50
CA PRO A 38 -20.80 2.99 9.28
C PRO A 38 -21.90 3.25 10.33
N GLY A 39 -22.11 4.51 10.68
CA GLY A 39 -23.09 5.02 11.64
C GLY A 39 -22.91 6.53 11.86
N ASP A 40 -23.60 7.13 12.84
CA ASP A 40 -23.48 8.57 13.16
C ASP A 40 -22.04 8.98 13.49
N SER A 41 -21.27 8.03 14.03
CA SER A 41 -19.81 8.08 14.04
C SER A 41 -19.23 6.77 13.53
N HIS A 42 -18.13 6.84 12.77
CA HIS A 42 -17.47 5.66 12.24
C HIS A 42 -16.62 4.96 13.31
N PHE A 43 -16.88 3.67 13.57
CA PHE A 43 -16.00 2.83 14.39
C PHE A 43 -14.95 2.16 13.51
N TYR A 44 -13.66 2.45 13.73
CA TYR A 44 -12.55 1.98 12.88
C TYR A 44 -11.78 0.80 13.46
N PHE A 45 -11.60 -0.25 12.66
CA PHE A 45 -10.69 -1.36 12.95
C PHE A 45 -9.29 -1.06 12.43
N ASN A 46 -8.46 -0.49 13.29
CA ASN A 46 -7.15 0.03 12.90
C ASN A 46 -6.00 -0.99 12.94
N VAL A 47 -6.22 -2.20 13.47
CA VAL A 47 -5.20 -3.25 13.59
C VAL A 47 -5.63 -4.47 12.77
N ILE A 48 -4.96 -4.68 11.64
CA ILE A 48 -5.16 -5.86 10.80
C ILE A 48 -4.40 -7.04 11.41
N GLN A 49 -5.06 -8.19 11.53
CA GLN A 49 -4.46 -9.41 12.07
C GLN A 49 -3.90 -10.31 10.96
N SER A 50 -4.60 -10.36 9.82
CA SER A 50 -4.21 -11.20 8.69
C SER A 50 -4.76 -10.63 7.39
N HIS A 51 -4.19 -11.10 6.28
CA HIS A 51 -4.68 -10.86 4.94
C HIS A 51 -4.76 -12.18 4.17
N SER A 52 -5.62 -12.25 3.17
CA SER A 52 -5.64 -13.37 2.22
C SER A 52 -5.16 -12.91 0.84
N TRP A 53 -4.42 -13.80 0.17
CA TRP A 53 -4.12 -13.65 -1.25
C TRP A 53 -5.36 -14.07 -2.03
N LEU A 54 -6.04 -13.11 -2.67
CA LEU A 54 -6.78 -13.49 -3.87
C LEU A 54 -5.71 -13.71 -4.95
N GLY A 55 -5.73 -14.86 -5.63
CA GLY A 55 -4.87 -15.15 -6.80
C GLY A 55 -4.93 -14.11 -7.93
N ARG A 56 -5.79 -13.09 -7.78
CA ARG A 56 -5.78 -11.83 -8.50
C ARG A 56 -5.11 -10.76 -7.63
N LEU A 57 -3.78 -10.72 -7.60
CA LEU A 57 -3.11 -9.44 -7.31
C LEU A 57 -3.69 -8.48 -8.33
N ARG A 58 -4.56 -7.54 -7.91
CA ARG A 58 -5.16 -6.57 -8.84
C ARG A 58 -4.07 -5.57 -9.21
N VAL A 59 -3.13 -6.03 -10.04
CA VAL A 59 -2.44 -5.21 -11.02
C VAL A 59 -3.57 -4.49 -11.73
N ARG A 60 -3.69 -3.17 -11.54
CA ARG A 60 -4.57 -2.42 -12.43
C ARG A 60 -4.04 -2.72 -13.83
N HIS A 61 -4.90 -3.08 -14.76
CA HIS A 61 -4.47 -3.34 -16.14
C HIS A 61 -3.54 -2.20 -16.60
N GLY A 62 -2.26 -2.50 -16.85
CA GLY A 62 -1.22 -1.51 -17.20
C GLY A 62 -0.31 -0.99 -16.07
N SER A 63 -0.45 -1.39 -14.80
CA SER A 63 0.43 -0.92 -13.72
C SER A 63 1.54 -1.94 -13.37
N ASN A 64 2.81 -1.62 -13.60
CA ASN A 64 3.95 -2.45 -13.18
C ASN A 64 4.22 -2.42 -11.64
N CYS A 65 3.28 -1.87 -10.86
CA CYS A 65 3.45 -1.67 -9.42
C CYS A 65 2.73 -2.71 -8.59
N LEU A 66 3.52 -3.43 -7.81
CA LEU A 66 3.10 -4.44 -6.86
C LEU A 66 2.49 -3.76 -5.64
N ARG A 67 1.34 -4.25 -5.19
CA ARG A 67 0.68 -3.80 -3.97
C ARG A 67 1.06 -4.76 -2.84
N PHE A 68 1.80 -4.26 -1.87
CA PHE A 68 2.19 -4.96 -0.65
C PHE A 68 1.13 -4.66 0.42
N ARG A 69 0.47 -5.70 0.94
CA ARG A 69 -0.46 -5.56 2.07
C ARG A 69 0.30 -5.63 3.39
#